data_AF-A0A841YEA9-F1
#
_entry.id   AF-A0A841YEA9-F1
#
_cell.length_a   1.000
_cell.length_b   1.000
_cell.length_c   1.000
_cell.angle_alpha   90.00
_cell.angle_beta   90.00
_cell.angle_gamma   90.00
#
_symmetry.space_group_name_H-M   'P 1'
#
loop_
_entity.id
_entity.type
_entity.pdbx_description
1 polymer ?
#
loop_
_entity_poly.entity_id
_entity_poly.type
_entity_poly.pdbx_seq_one_letter_code
_entity_poly.pdbx_strand_id
1 'polypeptide(L)'
;MTKYQFLKELDKAFSGLPKEEKEELIQYYKEYLDNARLEGKTEKEVLNELGKPNQIAEAYLEANSDIPLEQKAYEKLALKGFWKRFVISAFFIIGFVLLGIICLVSIASLFLLVLDMVFFRQVLVFQIFVLLFSVGVIYMSILGIKQLRHIYTTRKGRFL
;
A
#
# COMPACT_ATOMS: atom_id res chain seq x y z
N MET A 1 -25.09 -23.23 22.83
CA MET A 1 -24.84 -22.36 24.00
C MET A 1 -25.64 -22.90 25.17
N THR A 2 -25.18 -22.70 26.40
CA THR A 2 -25.98 -22.92 27.61
C THR A 2 -26.70 -21.64 28.01
N LYS A 3 -27.72 -21.72 28.86
CA LYS A 3 -28.47 -20.61 29.46
C LYS A 3 -27.53 -19.58 30.07
N TYR A 4 -26.53 -20.04 30.81
CA TYR A 4 -25.54 -19.16 31.43
C TYR A 4 -24.71 -18.40 30.39
N GLN A 5 -24.31 -19.07 29.30
CA GLN A 5 -23.59 -18.42 28.20
C GLN A 5 -24.48 -17.41 27.48
N PHE A 6 -25.74 -17.77 27.21
CA PHE A 6 -26.71 -16.89 26.55
C PHE A 6 -26.95 -15.61 27.35
N LEU A 7 -27.26 -15.72 28.66
CA LEU A 7 -27.51 -14.55 29.51
C LEU A 7 -26.26 -13.68 29.66
N LYS A 8 -25.06 -14.29 29.71
CA LYS A 8 -23.79 -13.55 29.78
C LYS A 8 -23.48 -12.80 28.48
N GLU A 9 -23.77 -13.38 27.33
CA GLU A 9 -23.63 -12.72 26.03
C GLU A 9 -24.69 -11.62 25.86
N LEU A 10 -25.92 -11.85 26.33
CA LEU A 10 -27.00 -10.88 26.30
C LEU A 10 -26.71 -9.67 27.20
N ASP A 11 -26.18 -9.88 28.40
CA ASP A 11 -25.76 -8.80 29.32
C ASP A 11 -24.67 -7.92 28.70
N LYS A 12 -23.71 -8.54 27.98
CA LYS A 12 -22.70 -7.79 27.22
C LYS A 12 -23.31 -7.01 26.07
N ALA A 13 -24.26 -7.62 25.35
CA ALA A 13 -24.92 -6.98 24.22
C ALA A 13 -25.80 -5.78 24.66
N PHE A 14 -26.37 -5.83 25.87
CA PHE A 14 -27.11 -4.73 26.49
C PHE A 14 -26.24 -3.71 27.25
N SER A 15 -24.91 -3.75 27.14
CA SER A 15 -24.01 -2.82 27.84
C SER A 15 -24.23 -1.33 27.50
N GLY A 16 -24.95 -1.03 26.42
CA GLY A 16 -25.33 0.34 26.04
C GLY A 16 -26.60 0.89 26.70
N LEU A 17 -27.32 0.08 27.49
CA LEU A 17 -28.56 0.50 28.17
C LEU A 17 -28.30 1.06 29.58
N PRO A 18 -29.21 1.90 30.12
CA PRO A 18 -29.24 2.25 31.54
C PRO A 18 -29.23 1.01 32.43
N LYS A 19 -28.64 1.12 33.61
CA LYS A 19 -28.42 -0.02 34.51
C LYS A 19 -29.75 -0.66 34.93
N GLU A 20 -30.75 0.14 35.26
CA GLU A 20 -32.07 -0.33 35.67
C GLU A 20 -32.75 -1.13 34.54
N GLU A 21 -32.80 -0.58 33.34
CA GLU A 21 -33.43 -1.20 32.17
C GLU A 21 -32.72 -2.50 31.75
N LYS A 22 -31.38 -2.52 31.83
CA LYS A 22 -30.60 -3.73 31.59
C LYS A 22 -30.93 -4.84 32.59
N GLU A 23 -31.00 -4.52 33.88
CA GLU A 23 -31.30 -5.49 34.93
C GLU A 23 -32.72 -6.07 34.76
N GLU A 24 -33.69 -5.24 34.40
CA GLU A 24 -35.06 -5.68 34.10
C GLU A 24 -35.12 -6.62 32.89
N LEU A 25 -34.45 -6.29 31.78
CA LEU A 25 -34.42 -7.13 30.58
C LEU A 25 -33.73 -8.48 30.84
N ILE A 26 -32.60 -8.48 31.55
CA ILE A 26 -31.90 -9.72 31.89
C ILE A 26 -32.75 -10.59 32.82
N GLN A 27 -33.46 -9.98 33.77
CA GLN A 27 -34.38 -10.69 34.63
C GLN A 27 -35.56 -11.29 33.85
N TYR A 28 -36.15 -10.54 32.91
CA TYR A 28 -37.21 -11.04 32.03
C TYR A 28 -36.79 -12.28 31.23
N TYR A 29 -35.63 -12.23 30.55
CA TYR A 29 -35.14 -13.38 29.77
C TYR A 29 -34.74 -14.57 30.65
N LYS A 30 -34.27 -14.31 31.87
CA LYS A 30 -33.97 -15.35 32.85
C LYS A 30 -35.24 -16.08 33.27
N GLU A 31 -36.31 -15.35 33.59
CA GLU A 31 -37.62 -15.90 33.94
C GLU A 31 -38.24 -16.67 32.77
N TYR A 32 -38.15 -16.13 31.55
CA TYR A 32 -38.62 -16.81 30.34
C TYR A 32 -37.93 -18.17 30.13
N LEU A 33 -36.59 -18.21 30.25
CA LEU A 33 -35.81 -19.44 30.12
C LEU A 33 -36.09 -20.44 31.25
N ASP A 34 -36.40 -19.96 32.46
CA ASP A 34 -36.79 -20.82 33.58
C ASP A 34 -38.19 -21.40 33.40
N ASN A 35 -39.15 -20.62 32.91
CA ASN A 35 -40.52 -21.07 32.63
C ASN A 35 -40.55 -22.09 31.49
N ALA A 36 -39.81 -21.85 30.41
CA ALA A 36 -39.73 -22.79 29.30
C ALA A 36 -39.16 -24.16 29.72
N ARG A 37 -38.28 -24.18 30.73
CA ARG A 37 -37.78 -25.41 31.34
C ARG A 37 -38.86 -26.13 32.17
N LEU A 38 -39.71 -25.39 32.88
CA LEU A 38 -40.84 -25.95 33.65
C LEU A 38 -41.92 -26.56 32.73
N GLU A 39 -42.10 -26.02 31.54
CA GLU A 39 -43.00 -26.53 30.49
C GLU A 39 -42.46 -27.79 29.78
N GLY A 40 -41.28 -28.27 30.15
CA GLY A 40 -40.68 -29.49 29.59
C GLY A 40 -39.95 -29.30 28.26
N LYS A 41 -39.76 -28.07 27.78
CA LYS A 41 -38.92 -27.80 26.60
C LYS A 41 -37.44 -28.01 26.92
N THR A 42 -36.68 -28.50 25.95
CA THR A 42 -35.24 -28.63 26.12
C THR A 42 -34.55 -27.27 25.97
N GLU A 43 -33.50 -27.02 26.78
CA GLU A 43 -32.76 -25.75 26.79
C GLU A 43 -32.28 -25.33 25.40
N LYS A 44 -31.90 -26.30 24.57
CA LYS A 44 -31.41 -26.09 23.21
C LYS A 44 -32.50 -25.63 22.24
N GLU A 45 -33.73 -26.07 22.47
CA GLU A 45 -34.91 -25.74 21.66
C GLU A 45 -35.36 -24.30 21.93
N VAL A 46 -35.44 -23.93 23.21
CA VAL A 46 -35.79 -22.57 23.66
C VAL A 46 -34.76 -21.55 23.18
N LEU A 47 -33.46 -21.89 23.26
CA LEU A 47 -32.39 -21.02 22.78
C LEU A 47 -32.37 -20.88 21.25
N ASN A 48 -32.82 -21.89 20.51
CA ASN A 48 -33.00 -21.80 19.07
C ASN A 48 -34.22 -20.94 18.69
N GLU A 49 -35.31 -21.01 19.46
CA GLU A 49 -36.49 -20.15 19.30
C GLU A 49 -36.15 -18.66 19.55
N LEU A 50 -35.33 -18.38 20.56
CA LEU A 50 -34.87 -17.02 20.90
C LEU A 50 -33.87 -16.43 19.90
N GLY A 51 -33.04 -17.26 19.27
CA GLY A 51 -32.00 -16.81 18.36
C GLY A 51 -30.74 -16.31 19.08
N LYS A 52 -29.98 -15.41 18.45
CA LYS A 52 -28.68 -14.95 18.97
C LYS A 52 -28.83 -13.77 19.94
N PRO A 53 -28.15 -13.76 21.10
CA PRO A 53 -28.20 -12.65 22.06
C PRO A 53 -27.94 -11.26 21.45
N ASN A 54 -26.97 -11.17 20.55
CA ASN A 54 -26.62 -9.91 19.89
C ASN A 54 -27.76 -9.37 19.01
N GLN A 55 -28.50 -10.25 18.33
CA GLN A 55 -29.61 -9.83 17.46
C GLN A 55 -30.79 -9.31 18.29
N ILE A 56 -31.04 -9.93 19.45
CA ILE A 56 -32.08 -9.49 20.39
C ILE A 56 -31.75 -8.10 20.93
N ALA A 57 -30.51 -7.89 21.36
CA ALA A 57 -30.08 -6.59 21.85
C ALA A 57 -30.10 -5.51 20.76
N GLU A 58 -29.64 -5.83 19.56
CA GLU A 58 -29.67 -4.92 18.42
C GLU A 58 -31.10 -4.54 18.04
N ALA A 59 -32.03 -5.49 17.99
CA ALA A 59 -33.44 -5.23 17.70
C ALA A 59 -34.12 -4.37 18.79
N TYR A 60 -33.80 -4.61 20.06
CA TYR A 60 -34.32 -3.81 21.18
C TYR A 60 -33.78 -2.37 21.13
N LEU A 61 -32.48 -2.21 20.91
CA LEU A 61 -31.84 -0.90 20.77
C LEU A 61 -32.33 -0.15 19.53
N GLU A 62 -32.63 -0.86 18.44
CA GLU A 62 -33.21 -0.27 17.22
C GLU A 62 -34.65 0.20 17.46
N ALA A 63 -35.46 -0.61 18.16
CA ALA A 63 -36.85 -0.30 18.47
C ALA A 63 -37.01 0.83 19.51
N ASN A 64 -36.11 0.93 20.49
CA ASN A 64 -36.13 1.93 21.55
C ASN A 64 -35.16 3.09 21.34
N SER A 65 -34.44 3.15 20.20
CA SER A 65 -33.69 4.36 19.88
C SER A 65 -34.68 5.47 19.46
N ASP A 66 -34.75 6.56 20.24
CA ASP A 66 -35.48 7.80 19.92
C ASP A 66 -34.99 8.50 18.63
N ILE A 67 -34.06 7.87 17.91
CA ILE A 67 -33.51 8.38 16.66
C ILE A 67 -34.50 8.01 15.55
N PRO A 68 -35.12 8.99 14.87
CA PRO A 68 -36.08 8.71 13.82
C PRO A 68 -35.43 7.82 12.75
N LEU A 69 -36.06 6.68 12.46
CA LEU A 69 -35.60 5.68 11.46
C LEU A 69 -35.24 6.33 10.11
N GLU A 70 -35.89 7.44 9.77
CA GLU A 70 -35.60 8.25 8.58
C GLU A 70 -34.18 8.84 8.58
N GLN A 71 -33.65 9.31 9.72
CA GLN A 71 -32.30 9.86 9.80
C GLN A 71 -31.23 8.78 9.58
N LYS A 72 -31.37 7.60 10.21
CA LYS A 72 -30.43 6.48 10.00
C LYS A 72 -30.45 5.95 8.57
N ALA A 73 -31.62 5.88 7.94
CA ALA A 73 -31.76 5.48 6.54
C ALA A 73 -31.15 6.54 5.60
N TYR A 74 -31.36 7.82 5.89
CA TYR A 74 -30.79 8.94 5.14
C TYR A 74 -29.26 8.97 5.24
N GLU A 75 -28.68 8.75 6.43
CA GLU A 75 -27.23 8.66 6.61
C GLU A 75 -26.62 7.48 5.83
N LYS A 76 -27.23 6.29 5.91
CA LYS A 76 -26.76 5.12 5.15
C LYS A 76 -26.83 5.35 3.63
N LEU A 77 -27.88 6.01 3.13
CA LEU A 77 -28.01 6.36 1.71
C LEU A 77 -27.04 7.47 1.28
N ALA A 78 -26.86 8.50 2.12
CA ALA A 78 -25.94 9.61 1.87
C ALA A 78 -24.48 9.15 1.84
N LEU A 79 -24.07 8.29 2.78
CA LEU A 79 -22.74 7.70 2.82
C LEU A 79 -22.46 6.84 1.58
N LYS A 80 -23.44 6.04 1.14
CA LYS A 80 -23.30 5.19 -0.06
C LYS A 80 -23.17 6.02 -1.33
N GLY A 81 -23.93 7.12 -1.44
CA GLY A 81 -23.82 8.08 -2.54
C GLY A 81 -22.49 8.82 -2.57
N PHE A 82 -22.01 9.25 -1.39
CA PHE A 82 -20.71 9.88 -1.23
C PHE A 82 -19.56 8.96 -1.63
N TRP A 83 -19.61 7.69 -1.20
CA TRP A 83 -18.59 6.70 -1.52
C TRP A 83 -18.47 6.44 -3.03
N LYS A 84 -19.60 6.31 -3.73
CA LYS A 84 -19.60 6.11 -5.19
C LYS A 84 -18.96 7.30 -5.91
N ARG A 85 -19.25 8.53 -5.48
CA ARG A 85 -18.67 9.74 -6.06
C ARG A 85 -17.18 9.89 -5.75
N PHE A 86 -16.77 9.52 -4.54
CA PHE A 86 -15.38 9.52 -4.12
C PHE A 86 -14.53 8.52 -4.91
N VAL A 87 -15.02 7.29 -5.10
CA VAL A 87 -14.32 6.25 -5.87
C VAL A 87 -14.10 6.68 -7.32
N ILE A 88 -15.12 7.26 -7.97
CA ILE A 88 -15.00 7.76 -9.35
C ILE A 88 -13.98 8.90 -9.42
N SER A 89 -14.04 9.86 -8.49
CA SER A 89 -13.10 10.97 -8.44
C SER A 89 -11.66 10.50 -8.19
N ALA A 90 -11.45 9.57 -7.27
CA ALA A 90 -10.15 9.00 -6.98
C ALA A 90 -9.55 8.28 -8.21
N PHE A 91 -10.36 7.52 -8.94
CA PHE A 91 -9.92 6.85 -10.16
C PHE A 91 -9.42 7.84 -11.23
N PHE A 92 -10.13 8.95 -11.42
CA PHE A 92 -9.69 10.00 -12.36
C PHE A 92 -8.39 10.69 -11.91
N ILE A 93 -8.24 10.97 -10.62
CA ILE A 93 -7.02 11.59 -10.08
C ILE A 93 -5.83 10.66 -10.26
N ILE A 94 -5.99 9.37 -9.93
CA ILE A 94 -4.94 8.36 -10.12
C ILE A 94 -4.56 8.23 -11.60
N GLY A 95 -5.56 8.19 -12.49
CA GLY A 95 -5.33 8.16 -13.93
C GLY A 95 -4.54 9.38 -14.43
N PHE A 96 -4.88 10.58 -13.94
CA PHE A 96 -4.18 11.80 -14.31
C PHE A 96 -2.73 11.83 -13.80
N VAL A 97 -2.50 11.38 -12.56
CA VAL A 97 -1.15 11.25 -11.99
C VAL A 97 -0.30 10.27 -12.80
N LEU A 98 -0.86 9.10 -13.15
CA LEU A 98 -0.17 8.11 -13.98
C LEU A 98 0.19 8.67 -15.36
N LEU A 99 -0.73 9.39 -15.99
CA LEU A 99 -0.49 10.06 -17.27
C LEU A 99 0.67 11.07 -17.15
N GLY A 100 0.67 11.87 -16.08
CA GLY A 100 1.73 12.82 -15.78
C GLY A 100 3.10 12.15 -15.60
N ILE A 101 3.15 11.02 -14.89
CA ILE A 101 4.38 10.23 -14.73
C ILE A 101 4.88 9.71 -16.08
N ILE A 102 3.99 9.19 -16.94
CA ILE A 102 4.37 8.71 -18.28
C ILE A 102 4.97 9.85 -19.09
N CYS A 103 4.34 11.03 -19.11
CA CYS A 103 4.88 12.20 -19.80
C CYS A 103 6.26 12.62 -19.25
N LEU A 104 6.43 12.65 -17.93
CA LEU A 104 7.72 12.97 -17.29
C LEU A 104 8.81 11.96 -17.67
N VAL A 105 8.49 10.66 -17.64
CA VAL A 105 9.43 9.60 -18.03
C VAL A 105 9.78 9.70 -19.51
N SER A 106 8.83 10.02 -20.38
CA SER A 106 9.10 10.25 -21.81
C SER A 106 10.05 11.43 -22.03
N ILE A 107 9.84 12.56 -21.32
CA ILE A 107 10.72 13.72 -21.40
C ILE A 107 12.11 13.39 -20.87
N ALA A 108 12.19 12.71 -19.71
CA ALA A 108 13.45 12.27 -19.13
C ALA A 108 14.21 11.32 -20.06
N SER A 109 13.51 10.39 -20.72
CA SER A 109 14.10 9.46 -21.69
C SER A 109 14.69 10.19 -22.90
N LEU A 110 13.97 11.17 -23.45
CA LEU A 110 14.50 12.02 -24.53
C LEU A 110 15.74 12.80 -24.08
N PHE A 111 15.72 13.34 -22.86
CA PHE A 111 16.87 14.05 -22.30
C PHE A 111 18.09 13.14 -22.15
N LEU A 112 17.90 11.90 -21.65
CA LEU A 112 18.96 10.92 -21.53
C LEU A 112 19.54 10.52 -22.90
N LEU A 113 18.70 10.38 -23.93
CA LEU A 113 19.18 10.12 -25.31
C LEU A 113 20.06 11.24 -25.84
N VAL A 114 19.73 12.51 -25.57
CA VAL A 114 20.56 13.65 -25.97
C VAL A 114 21.90 13.64 -25.24
N LEU A 115 21.89 13.33 -23.93
CA LEU A 115 23.14 13.19 -23.17
C LEU A 115 24.01 12.08 -23.75
N ASP A 116 23.44 10.90 -24.02
CA ASP A 116 24.17 9.78 -24.62
C ASP A 116 24.82 10.18 -25.96
N MET A 117 24.08 10.85 -26.85
CA MET A 117 24.59 11.33 -28.12
C MET A 117 25.78 12.30 -27.98
N VAL A 118 25.78 13.15 -26.95
CA VAL A 118 26.86 14.10 -26.66
C VAL A 118 28.08 13.37 -26.08
N PHE A 119 27.88 12.52 -25.07
CA PHE A 119 28.96 11.79 -24.40
C PHE A 119 29.64 10.78 -25.33
N PHE A 120 28.87 10.05 -26.15
CA PHE A 120 29.41 9.07 -27.10
C PHE A 120 30.37 9.72 -28.12
N ARG A 121 30.03 10.93 -28.59
CA ARG A 121 30.89 11.71 -29.48
C ARG A 121 32.21 12.08 -28.79
N GLN A 122 32.18 12.46 -27.51
CA GLN A 122 33.39 12.81 -26.76
C GLN A 122 34.32 11.60 -26.56
N VAL A 123 33.77 10.41 -26.30
CA VAL A 123 34.55 9.17 -26.16
C VAL A 123 35.31 8.83 -27.45
N LEU A 124 34.67 8.97 -28.62
CA LEU A 124 35.33 8.73 -29.91
C LEU A 124 36.48 9.71 -30.18
N VAL A 125 36.26 11.01 -29.93
CA VAL A 125 37.30 12.03 -30.10
C VAL A 125 38.49 11.76 -29.16
N PHE A 126 38.20 11.35 -27.92
CA PHE A 126 39.24 11.00 -26.95
C PHE A 126 40.04 9.76 -27.38
N GLN A 127 39.38 8.72 -27.91
CA GLN A 127 40.07 7.54 -28.43
C GLN A 127 40.99 7.87 -29.61
N ILE A 128 40.53 8.69 -30.57
CA ILE A 128 41.35 9.15 -31.70
C ILE A 128 42.56 9.94 -31.19
N PHE A 129 42.36 10.82 -30.21
CA PHE A 129 43.43 11.58 -29.57
C PHE A 129 44.48 10.66 -28.92
N VAL A 130 44.06 9.65 -28.16
CA VAL A 130 44.96 8.66 -27.54
C VAL A 130 45.75 7.88 -28.60
N LEU A 131 45.10 7.50 -29.69
CA LEU A 131 45.75 6.79 -30.80
C LEU A 131 46.84 7.65 -31.45
N LEU A 132 46.54 8.92 -31.77
CA LEU A 132 47.53 9.87 -32.30
C LEU A 132 48.67 10.12 -31.33
N PHE A 133 48.36 10.28 -30.04
CA PHE A 133 49.37 10.46 -29.00
C PHE A 133 50.32 9.25 -28.92
N SER A 134 49.78 8.03 -28.92
CA SER A 134 50.57 6.79 -28.89
C SER A 134 51.49 6.65 -30.11
N VAL A 135 51.02 7.00 -31.31
CA VAL A 135 51.86 7.02 -32.53
C VAL A 135 53.02 8.01 -32.37
N GLY A 136 52.75 9.18 -31.80
CA GLY A 136 53.77 10.19 -31.49
C GLY A 136 54.85 9.67 -30.52
N VAL A 137 54.44 8.98 -29.45
CA VAL A 137 55.36 8.38 -28.47
C VAL A 137 56.24 7.31 -29.13
N ILE A 138 55.66 6.46 -29.99
CA ILE A 138 56.40 5.43 -30.73
C ILE A 138 57.44 6.09 -31.65
N TYR A 139 57.03 7.13 -32.40
CA TYR A 139 57.93 7.85 -33.30
C TYR A 139 59.11 8.49 -32.56
N MET A 140 58.84 9.17 -31.44
CA MET A 140 59.87 9.77 -30.58
C MET A 140 60.82 8.71 -30.00
N SER A 141 60.29 7.55 -29.62
CA SER A 141 61.10 6.43 -29.13
C SER A 141 62.06 5.92 -30.22
N ILE A 142 61.59 5.78 -31.46
CA ILE A 142 62.42 5.37 -32.60
C ILE A 142 63.52 6.40 -32.88
N LEU A 143 63.19 7.70 -32.85
CA LEU A 143 64.18 8.76 -33.02
C LEU A 143 65.23 8.73 -31.91
N GLY A 144 64.81 8.55 -30.66
CA GLY A 144 65.71 8.42 -29.52
C GLY A 144 66.68 7.25 -29.69
N ILE A 145 66.18 6.07 -30.10
CA ILE A 145 67.01 4.89 -30.38
C ILE A 145 67.98 5.18 -31.53
N LYS A 146 67.53 5.83 -32.61
CA LYS A 146 68.38 6.19 -33.75
C LYS A 146 69.51 7.13 -33.33
N GLN A 147 69.21 8.12 -32.50
CA GLN A 147 70.19 9.07 -31.98
C GLN A 147 71.20 8.41 -31.02
N LEU A 148 70.72 7.55 -30.12
CA LEU A 148 71.58 6.74 -29.25
C LEU A 148 72.53 5.85 -30.06
N ARG A 149 72.02 5.16 -31.08
CA ARG A 149 72.83 4.34 -31.98
C ARG A 149 73.89 5.18 -32.69
N HIS A 150 73.52 6.35 -33.22
CA HIS A 150 74.46 7.26 -33.87
C HIS A 150 75.58 7.67 -32.91
N ILE A 151 75.24 8.13 -31.70
CA ILE A 151 76.23 8.54 -30.67
C ILE A 151 77.15 7.37 -30.31
N TYR A 152 76.61 6.17 -30.14
CA TYR A 152 77.41 4.98 -29.84
C TYR A 152 78.40 4.67 -30.97
N THR A 153 77.96 4.70 -32.23
CA THR A 153 78.85 4.47 -33.38
C THR A 153 79.93 5.54 -33.54
N THR A 154 79.61 6.82 -33.34
CA THR A 154 80.58 7.92 -33.44
C THR A 154 81.58 7.93 -32.29
N ARG A 155 81.19 7.47 -31.09
CA ARG A 155 82.15 7.31 -29.97
C ARG A 155 83.05 6.10 -30.18
N LYS A 156 82.53 4.96 -30.66
CA LYS A 156 83.33 3.75 -30.88
C LYS A 156 84.41 3.93 -31.96
N GLY A 157 84.14 4.72 -33.00
CA GLY A 157 85.14 5.06 -34.04
C GLY A 157 86.23 6.05 -33.59
N ARG A 158 86.19 6.57 -32.35
CA ARG A 158 87.19 7.50 -31.81
C ARG A 158 88.20 6.83 -30.86
N PHE A 159 88.04 5.54 -30.59
CA PHE A 159 88.88 4.73 -29.69
C PHE A 159 89.54 3.54 -30.42
N LEU A 160 89.49 3.53 -31.75
CA LEU A 160 90.30 2.70 -32.66
C LEU A 160 91.19 3.65 -33.45
#